data_AF-A0A8C1T0N5-F1
#
_entry.id   AF-A0A8C1T0N5-F1
#
_cell.length_a   1.000
_cell.length_b   1.000
_cell.length_c   1.000
_cell.angle_alpha   90.00
_cell.angle_beta   90.00
_cell.angle_gamma   90.00
#
_symmetry.space_group_name_H-M   'P 1'
#
loop_
_entity.id
_entity.type
_entity.pdbx_description
1 polymer ?
#
loop_
_entity_poly.entity_id
_entity_poly.type
_entity_poly.pdbx_seq_one_letter_code
_entity_poly.pdbx_strand_id
1 'polypeptide(L)'
;MNAQFKLEKLDLSGCSITEKQCLIMTSALKSNPSHLRELDLSWNELLGDSGVKNLSDLLMNTQFKLEKLDLCGCSITEKQCLILTSALKSNPSHLRELNLSGNKLLGDSGVKNLSDLLMNTQFKLEKLDLSVCSITEKQCFILTSALKSNPSHLRELNLSWNKLLGDSGVKNLSDLLMNTQFKLEKLELVSIYSTAVTLRLKITVYFQEKERKECGVWPRIVSHTLNLCSAFNTHTHIVNTQTP
;
A
#
# COMPACT_ATOMS: atom_id res chain seq x y z
N MET A 1 -35.02 21.49 -16.68
CA MET A 1 -34.44 20.56 -15.67
C MET A 1 -32.94 20.55 -15.89
N ASN A 2 -32.17 21.17 -15.00
CA ASN A 2 -30.72 21.21 -15.11
C ASN A 2 -30.17 19.91 -14.49
N ALA A 3 -29.68 18.98 -15.31
CA ALA A 3 -29.01 17.80 -14.79
C ALA A 3 -27.76 18.25 -14.04
N GLN A 4 -27.78 18.13 -12.72
CA GLN A 4 -26.64 18.46 -11.88
C GLN A 4 -25.58 17.38 -12.12
N PHE A 5 -24.55 17.69 -12.91
CA PHE A 5 -23.44 16.77 -13.17
C PHE A 5 -22.74 16.44 -11.84
N LYS A 6 -22.70 15.15 -11.50
CA LYS A 6 -22.03 14.64 -10.31
C LYS A 6 -20.71 14.02 -10.73
N LEU A 7 -19.60 14.70 -10.45
CA LEU A 7 -18.27 14.12 -10.63
C LEU A 7 -17.97 13.22 -9.43
N GLU A 8 -17.93 11.90 -9.65
CA GLU A 8 -17.64 10.90 -8.61
C GLU A 8 -16.19 10.41 -8.64
N LYS A 9 -15.55 10.47 -9.80
CA LYS A 9 -14.17 10.03 -10.02
C LYS A 9 -13.41 11.09 -10.81
N LEU A 10 -12.22 11.42 -10.35
CA LEU A 10 -11.32 12.37 -10.99
C LEU A 10 -9.95 11.72 -11.11
N ASP A 11 -9.56 11.45 -12.35
CA ASP A 11 -8.26 10.93 -12.70
C ASP A 11 -7.41 12.06 -13.30
N LEU A 12 -6.33 12.38 -12.60
CA LEU A 12 -5.30 13.34 -13.01
C LEU A 12 -3.92 12.69 -12.96
N SER A 13 -3.87 11.36 -13.13
CA SER A 13 -2.64 10.60 -13.18
C SER A 13 -1.70 11.14 -14.25
N GLY A 14 -0.42 11.33 -13.91
CA GLY A 14 0.62 11.76 -14.85
C GLY A 14 0.41 13.16 -15.48
N CYS A 15 -0.50 13.96 -14.94
CA CYS A 15 -0.85 15.28 -15.50
C CYS A 15 0.17 16.39 -15.18
N SER A 16 1.32 16.05 -14.58
CA SER A 16 2.37 16.99 -14.17
C SER A 16 1.84 18.10 -13.24
N ILE A 17 0.97 17.72 -12.29
CA ILE A 17 0.35 18.65 -11.35
C ILE A 17 1.41 19.24 -10.41
N THR A 18 1.64 20.54 -10.55
CA THR A 18 2.50 21.36 -9.68
C THR A 18 1.76 21.82 -8.42
N GLU A 19 2.49 22.38 -7.46
CA GLU A 19 1.93 23.07 -6.27
C GLU A 19 0.79 24.05 -6.63
N LYS A 20 0.97 24.86 -7.69
CA LYS A 20 -0.01 25.86 -8.13
C LYS A 20 -1.26 25.21 -8.72
N GLN A 21 -1.11 24.16 -9.53
CA GLN A 21 -2.25 23.45 -10.10
C GLN A 21 -3.01 22.68 -9.02
N CYS A 22 -2.31 22.10 -8.04
CA CYS A 22 -2.93 21.46 -6.88
C CYS A 22 -3.77 22.47 -6.07
N LEU A 23 -3.28 23.70 -5.86
CA LEU A 23 -4.06 24.77 -5.21
C LEU A 23 -5.35 25.07 -5.98
N ILE A 24 -5.27 25.23 -7.31
CA ILE A 24 -6.44 25.53 -8.15
C ILE A 24 -7.46 24.38 -8.08
N MET A 25 -6.99 23.14 -8.26
CA MET A 25 -7.81 21.93 -8.20
C MET A 25 -8.50 21.79 -6.84
N THR A 26 -7.75 21.88 -5.74
CA THR A 26 -8.30 21.74 -4.39
C THR A 26 -9.26 22.87 -4.05
N SER A 27 -9.02 24.09 -4.53
CA SER A 27 -9.96 25.22 -4.37
C SER A 27 -11.27 25.00 -5.12
N ALA A 28 -11.22 24.45 -6.34
CA ALA A 28 -12.40 24.08 -7.11
C ALA A 28 -13.20 22.96 -6.41
N LEU A 29 -12.52 21.93 -5.90
CA LEU A 29 -13.12 20.83 -5.15
C LEU A 29 -13.70 21.29 -3.80
N LYS A 30 -13.11 22.29 -3.13
CA LYS A 30 -13.66 22.88 -1.89
C LYS A 30 -14.91 23.72 -2.16
N SER A 31 -14.91 24.50 -3.23
CA SER A 31 -16.00 25.44 -3.56
C SER A 31 -17.28 24.72 -4.00
N ASN A 32 -17.12 23.53 -4.58
CA ASN A 32 -18.21 22.63 -4.88
C ASN A 32 -17.82 21.27 -4.30
N PRO A 33 -18.06 21.02 -2.98
CA PRO A 33 -17.73 19.75 -2.33
C PRO A 33 -18.50 18.67 -3.06
N SER A 34 -17.81 18.11 -4.04
CA SER A 34 -18.40 17.31 -5.09
C SER A 34 -18.80 15.97 -4.50
N HIS A 35 -19.63 15.23 -5.23
CA HIS A 35 -19.86 13.82 -4.96
C HIS A 35 -18.60 12.95 -5.19
N LEU A 36 -17.40 13.56 -5.26
CA LEU A 36 -16.15 12.89 -5.57
C LEU A 36 -15.82 11.88 -4.47
N ARG A 37 -15.74 10.62 -4.90
CA ARG A 37 -15.39 9.46 -4.09
C ARG A 37 -14.01 8.96 -4.42
N GLU A 38 -13.52 9.18 -5.64
CA GLU A 38 -12.22 8.67 -6.08
C GLU A 38 -11.38 9.81 -6.67
N LEU A 39 -10.16 9.97 -6.17
CA LEU A 39 -9.20 10.95 -6.65
C LEU A 39 -7.88 10.22 -6.94
N ASP A 40 -7.50 10.20 -8.21
CA ASP A 40 -6.21 9.71 -8.66
C ASP A 40 -5.29 10.88 -9.02
N LEU A 41 -4.21 11.01 -8.25
CA LEU A 41 -3.14 11.98 -8.45
C LEU A 41 -1.81 11.28 -8.72
N SER A 42 -1.82 9.99 -9.03
CA SER A 42 -0.61 9.21 -9.25
C SER A 42 0.31 9.83 -10.31
N TRP A 43 1.61 9.55 -10.19
CA TRP A 43 2.66 10.02 -11.11
C TRP A 43 2.73 11.56 -11.24
N ASN A 44 2.33 12.28 -10.19
CA ASN A 44 2.51 13.73 -10.08
C ASN A 44 3.58 14.07 -9.04
N GLU A 45 4.86 13.94 -9.43
CA GLU A 45 6.01 14.17 -8.55
C GLU A 45 6.20 15.64 -8.15
N LEU A 46 5.51 16.57 -8.83
CA LEU A 46 5.64 18.03 -8.64
C LEU A 46 4.63 18.60 -7.63
N LEU A 47 3.93 17.75 -6.87
CA LEU A 47 2.98 18.19 -5.85
C LEU A 47 3.63 19.08 -4.79
N GLY A 48 4.89 18.79 -4.42
CA GLY A 48 5.65 19.57 -3.43
C GLY A 48 4.96 19.67 -2.06
N ASP A 49 5.56 20.43 -1.15
CA ASP A 49 5.03 20.56 0.21
C ASP A 49 3.72 21.34 0.22
N SER A 50 3.63 22.41 -0.58
CA SER A 50 2.43 23.25 -0.63
C SER A 50 1.25 22.50 -1.27
N GLY A 51 1.48 21.70 -2.30
CA GLY A 51 0.41 20.92 -2.94
C GLY A 51 -0.11 19.82 -2.02
N VAL A 52 0.76 19.10 -1.30
CA VAL A 52 0.32 18.12 -0.29
C VAL A 52 -0.46 18.80 0.84
N LYS A 53 -0.04 20.00 1.27
CA LYS A 53 -0.79 20.78 2.26
C LYS A 53 -2.18 21.17 1.74
N ASN A 54 -2.29 21.66 0.51
CA ASN A 54 -3.58 22.00 -0.09
C ASN A 54 -4.52 20.79 -0.21
N LEU A 55 -3.98 19.63 -0.62
CA LEU A 55 -4.70 18.37 -0.64
C LEU A 55 -5.18 17.97 0.76
N SER A 56 -4.31 18.13 1.75
CA SER A 56 -4.61 17.82 3.16
C SER A 56 -5.69 18.73 3.73
N ASP A 57 -5.67 20.03 3.42
CA ASP A 57 -6.72 20.96 3.81
C ASP A 57 -8.08 20.61 3.15
N LEU A 58 -8.06 20.02 1.95
CA LEU A 58 -9.27 19.48 1.31
C LEU A 58 -9.76 18.22 2.04
N LEU A 59 -8.85 17.29 2.40
CA LEU A 59 -9.18 16.06 3.13
C LEU A 59 -9.74 16.32 4.54
N MET A 60 -9.31 17.41 5.19
CA MET A 60 -9.85 17.85 6.49
C MET A 60 -11.29 18.38 6.39
N ASN A 61 -11.80 18.71 5.20
CA ASN A 61 -13.16 19.18 5.03
C ASN A 61 -14.14 18.01 5.26
N THR A 62 -14.98 18.11 6.30
CA THR A 62 -15.95 17.06 6.68
C THR A 62 -17.04 16.81 5.64
N GLN A 63 -17.25 17.73 4.69
CA GLN A 63 -18.15 17.53 3.56
C GLN A 63 -17.49 16.72 2.43
N PHE A 64 -16.16 16.62 2.42
CA PHE A 64 -15.41 15.88 1.42
C PHE A 64 -15.30 14.41 1.84
N LYS A 65 -16.12 13.57 1.21
CA LYS A 65 -16.31 12.16 1.57
C LYS A 65 -15.56 11.24 0.60
N LEU A 66 -14.27 11.49 0.44
CA LEU A 66 -13.39 10.71 -0.43
C LEU A 66 -13.25 9.28 0.11
N GLU A 67 -13.43 8.31 -0.77
CA GLU A 67 -13.37 6.87 -0.47
C GLU A 67 -12.07 6.26 -0.99
N LYS A 68 -11.49 6.81 -2.07
CA LYS A 68 -10.24 6.35 -2.65
C LYS A 68 -9.31 7.50 -2.98
N LEU A 69 -8.05 7.35 -2.56
CA LEU A 69 -6.99 8.29 -2.86
C LEU A 69 -5.80 7.51 -3.43
N ASP A 70 -5.42 7.85 -4.66
CA ASP A 70 -4.20 7.34 -5.28
C ASP A 70 -3.14 8.44 -5.37
N LEU A 71 -2.01 8.19 -4.72
CA LEU A 71 -0.81 9.02 -4.71
C LEU A 71 0.42 8.21 -5.12
N CYS A 72 0.22 7.15 -5.92
CA CYS A 72 1.30 6.32 -6.42
C CYS A 72 2.35 7.16 -7.14
N GLY A 73 3.63 7.00 -6.80
CA GLY A 73 4.72 7.69 -7.51
C GLY A 73 4.66 9.22 -7.42
N CYS A 74 4.11 9.80 -6.36
CA CYS A 74 4.05 11.25 -6.13
C CYS A 74 5.26 11.84 -5.39
N SER A 75 6.30 11.04 -5.14
CA SER A 75 7.48 11.43 -4.36
C SER A 75 7.16 11.92 -2.93
N ILE A 76 6.16 11.32 -2.28
CA ILE A 76 5.74 11.67 -0.91
C ILE A 76 6.88 11.43 0.09
N THR A 77 7.27 12.49 0.78
CA THR A 77 8.31 12.49 1.83
C THR A 77 7.77 12.18 3.22
N GLU A 78 8.66 11.93 4.19
CA GLU A 78 8.37 11.86 5.63
C GLU A 78 7.47 13.02 6.13
N LYS A 79 7.84 14.26 5.80
CA LYS A 79 7.11 15.48 6.19
C LYS A 79 5.72 15.53 5.55
N GLN A 80 5.63 15.21 4.27
CA GLN A 80 4.36 15.20 3.54
C GLN A 80 3.42 14.10 4.02
N CYS A 81 3.97 12.93 4.37
CA CYS A 81 3.22 11.83 4.97
C CYS A 81 2.63 12.23 6.33
N LEU A 82 3.37 12.98 7.17
CA LEU A 82 2.82 13.55 8.41
C LEU A 82 1.63 14.48 8.15
N ILE A 83 1.76 15.38 7.17
CA ILE A 83 0.70 16.33 6.81
C ILE A 83 -0.55 15.57 6.33
N LEU A 84 -0.37 14.60 5.43
CA LEU A 84 -1.44 13.77 4.89
C LEU A 84 -2.15 12.95 5.98
N THR A 85 -1.39 12.22 6.79
CA THR A 85 -1.96 11.36 7.85
C THR A 85 -2.65 12.18 8.94
N SER A 86 -2.16 13.38 9.24
CA SER A 86 -2.83 14.31 10.15
C SER A 86 -4.21 14.73 9.63
N ALA A 87 -4.33 15.00 8.32
CA ALA A 87 -5.62 15.31 7.71
C ALA A 87 -6.59 14.13 7.74
N LEU A 88 -6.12 12.94 7.39
CA LEU A 88 -6.91 11.71 7.44
C LEU A 88 -7.36 11.38 8.87
N LYS A 89 -6.55 11.69 9.88
CA LYS A 89 -6.92 11.53 11.29
C LYS A 89 -8.04 12.48 11.72
N SER A 90 -8.07 13.69 11.17
CA SER A 90 -9.11 14.70 11.44
C SER A 90 -10.45 14.36 10.76
N ASN A 91 -10.43 13.62 9.65
CA ASN A 91 -11.64 13.18 8.92
C ASN A 91 -11.59 11.66 8.57
N PRO A 92 -11.65 10.77 9.58
CA PRO A 92 -11.25 9.37 9.43
C PRO A 92 -12.31 8.44 8.82
N SER A 93 -13.55 8.90 8.61
CA SER A 93 -14.71 8.02 8.44
C SER A 93 -14.93 7.50 7.01
N HIS A 94 -14.32 8.11 5.99
CA HIS A 94 -14.71 7.89 4.59
C HIS A 94 -13.69 7.11 3.75
N LEU A 95 -12.39 7.32 3.95
CA LEU A 95 -11.37 6.71 3.10
C LEU A 95 -11.27 5.19 3.33
N ARG A 96 -11.40 4.42 2.24
CA ARG A 96 -11.36 2.96 2.21
C ARG A 96 -10.16 2.42 1.46
N GLU A 97 -9.69 3.13 0.44
CA GLU A 97 -8.54 2.70 -0.35
C GLU A 97 -7.50 3.83 -0.38
N LEU A 98 -6.26 3.51 0.00
CA LEU A 98 -5.13 4.42 -0.04
C LEU A 98 -3.97 3.74 -0.77
N ASN A 99 -3.60 4.30 -1.91
CA ASN A 99 -2.43 3.88 -2.66
C ASN A 99 -1.30 4.89 -2.46
N LEU A 100 -0.23 4.44 -1.78
CA LEU A 100 1.01 5.18 -1.60
C LEU A 100 2.19 4.49 -2.28
N SER A 101 1.94 3.52 -3.17
CA SER A 101 2.99 2.77 -3.85
C SER A 101 3.97 3.68 -4.61
N GLY A 102 5.20 3.20 -4.82
CA GLY A 102 6.24 3.97 -5.51
C GLY A 102 6.80 5.17 -4.74
N ASN A 103 6.30 5.49 -3.55
CA ASN A 103 6.82 6.58 -2.71
C ASN A 103 7.96 6.10 -1.81
N LYS A 104 9.18 6.09 -2.36
CA LYS A 104 10.39 5.60 -1.67
C LYS A 104 10.92 6.50 -0.55
N LEU A 105 10.34 7.69 -0.39
CA LEU A 105 10.80 8.73 0.55
C LEU A 105 9.99 8.79 1.85
N LEU A 106 9.14 7.79 2.11
CA LEU A 106 8.33 7.72 3.33
C LEU A 106 9.17 7.60 4.61
N GLY A 107 10.34 6.96 4.54
CA GLY A 107 11.27 6.82 5.66
C GLY A 107 10.65 6.27 6.95
N ASP A 108 11.40 6.35 8.06
CA ASP A 108 10.95 5.77 9.33
C ASP A 108 9.81 6.58 9.95
N SER A 109 9.88 7.91 9.89
CA SER A 109 8.84 8.75 10.51
C SER A 109 7.54 8.73 9.72
N GLY A 110 7.57 8.69 8.38
CA GLY A 110 6.37 8.58 7.57
C GLY A 110 5.65 7.25 7.79
N VAL A 111 6.38 6.12 7.82
CA VAL A 111 5.77 4.81 8.15
C VAL A 111 5.18 4.81 9.56
N LYS A 112 5.85 5.44 10.53
CA LYS A 112 5.31 5.59 11.88
C LYS A 112 4.00 6.39 11.88
N ASN A 113 3.95 7.53 11.20
CA ASN A 113 2.73 8.36 11.10
C ASN A 113 1.57 7.59 10.43
N LEU A 114 1.85 6.83 9.38
CA LEU A 114 0.86 5.96 8.75
C LEU A 114 0.38 4.87 9.71
N SER A 115 1.28 4.30 10.50
CA SER A 115 0.96 3.28 11.50
C SER A 115 0.11 3.85 12.64
N ASP A 116 0.42 5.08 13.10
CA ASP A 116 -0.39 5.81 14.08
C ASP A 116 -1.81 6.10 13.57
N LEU A 117 -1.95 6.40 12.27
CA LEU A 117 -3.26 6.53 11.61
C LEU A 117 -4.01 5.18 11.57
N LEU A 118 -3.34 4.08 11.24
CA LEU A 118 -3.95 2.74 11.22
C LEU A 118 -4.40 2.25 12.60
N MET A 119 -3.74 2.70 13.68
CA MET A 119 -4.19 2.43 15.06
C MET A 119 -5.48 3.18 15.45
N ASN A 120 -5.89 4.19 14.68
CA ASN A 120 -7.14 4.91 14.94
C ASN A 120 -8.35 4.02 14.59
N THR A 121 -9.15 3.66 15.59
CA THR A 121 -10.33 2.79 15.43
C THR A 121 -11.45 3.42 14.59
N GLN A 122 -11.44 4.75 14.41
CA GLN A 122 -12.37 5.43 13.50
C GLN A 122 -11.92 5.38 12.04
N PHE A 123 -10.64 5.10 11.79
CA PHE A 123 -10.08 5.01 10.44
C PHE A 123 -10.28 3.60 9.89
N LYS A 124 -11.25 3.45 8.98
CA LYS A 124 -11.72 2.15 8.49
C LYS A 124 -11.19 1.83 7.10
N LEU A 125 -9.87 1.95 6.94
CA LEU A 125 -9.19 1.65 5.69
C LEU A 125 -9.28 0.14 5.39
N GLU A 126 -9.65 -0.19 4.16
CA GLU A 126 -9.86 -1.55 3.69
C GLU A 126 -8.70 -2.02 2.79
N LYS A 127 -8.09 -1.10 2.03
CA LYS A 127 -6.97 -1.40 1.14
C LYS A 127 -5.84 -0.41 1.32
N LEU A 128 -4.64 -0.94 1.48
CA LEU A 128 -3.41 -0.17 1.57
C LEU A 128 -2.37 -0.74 0.62
N ASP A 129 -1.89 0.10 -0.31
CA ASP A 129 -0.77 -0.25 -1.17
C ASP A 129 0.47 0.56 -0.78
N LEU A 130 1.52 -0.16 -0.38
CA LEU A 130 2.84 0.34 -0.05
C LEU A 130 3.92 -0.39 -0.87
N SER A 131 3.55 -0.90 -2.05
CA SER A 131 4.50 -1.55 -2.94
C SER A 131 5.55 -0.55 -3.44
N VAL A 132 6.79 -1.02 -3.64
CA VAL A 132 7.89 -0.17 -4.13
C VAL A 132 8.18 1.06 -3.22
N CYS A 133 7.89 0.99 -1.91
CA CYS A 133 8.09 2.09 -0.95
C CYS A 133 9.39 2.00 -0.14
N SER A 134 10.29 1.06 -0.47
CA SER A 134 11.52 0.79 0.27
C SER A 134 11.30 0.39 1.74
N ILE A 135 10.18 -0.29 2.04
CA ILE A 135 9.83 -0.74 3.39
C ILE A 135 10.92 -1.70 3.92
N THR A 136 11.49 -1.35 5.07
CA THR A 136 12.51 -2.15 5.78
C THR A 136 11.90 -3.13 6.78
N GLU A 137 12.69 -4.07 7.31
CA GLU A 137 12.25 -4.97 8.38
C GLU A 137 11.68 -4.22 9.59
N LYS A 138 12.37 -3.13 10.01
CA LYS A 138 11.97 -2.26 11.13
C LYS A 138 10.62 -1.59 10.85
N GLN A 139 10.46 -1.04 9.66
CA GLN A 139 9.21 -0.38 9.24
C GLN A 139 8.06 -1.37 9.13
N CYS A 140 8.32 -2.59 8.66
CA CYS A 140 7.33 -3.68 8.64
C CYS A 140 6.90 -4.08 10.06
N PHE A 141 7.83 -4.15 11.02
CA PHE A 141 7.50 -4.37 12.42
C PHE A 141 6.55 -3.29 12.98
N ILE A 142 6.84 -2.02 12.69
CA ILE A 142 5.99 -0.89 13.10
C ILE A 142 4.59 -1.02 12.49
N LEU A 143 4.50 -1.27 11.18
CA LEU A 143 3.24 -1.42 10.45
C LEU A 143 2.41 -2.60 10.99
N THR A 144 3.01 -3.77 11.12
CA THR A 144 2.33 -4.98 11.61
C THR A 144 1.88 -4.85 13.06
N SER A 145 2.63 -4.14 13.90
CA SER A 145 2.23 -3.83 15.28
C SER A 145 0.97 -2.96 15.33
N ALA A 146 0.89 -1.94 14.48
CA ALA A 146 -0.32 -1.11 14.37
C ALA A 146 -1.55 -1.92 13.91
N LEU A 147 -1.37 -2.80 12.92
CA LEU A 147 -2.43 -3.67 12.42
C LEU A 147 -2.91 -4.68 13.45
N LYS A 148 -2.02 -5.19 14.32
CA LYS A 148 -2.41 -6.04 15.47
C LYS A 148 -3.28 -5.28 16.48
N SER A 149 -3.01 -4.00 16.69
CA SER A 149 -3.75 -3.14 17.64
C SER A 149 -5.14 -2.75 17.15
N ASN A 150 -5.35 -2.65 15.82
CA ASN A 150 -6.64 -2.35 15.20
C ASN A 150 -6.97 -3.33 14.06
N PRO A 151 -7.38 -4.58 14.38
CA PRO A 151 -7.41 -5.66 13.41
C PRO A 151 -8.65 -5.70 12.49
N SER A 152 -9.62 -4.80 12.66
CA SER A 152 -10.99 -5.03 12.17
C SER A 152 -11.32 -4.56 10.75
N HIS A 153 -10.42 -3.84 10.06
CA HIS A 153 -10.80 -3.14 8.81
C HIS A 153 -9.95 -3.44 7.57
N LEU A 154 -8.63 -3.61 7.70
CA LEU A 154 -7.78 -3.81 6.53
C LEU A 154 -7.99 -5.22 5.95
N ARG A 155 -8.39 -5.28 4.69
CA ARG A 155 -8.65 -6.53 3.93
C ARG A 155 -7.56 -6.79 2.90
N GLU A 156 -6.98 -5.75 2.32
CA GLU A 156 -5.92 -5.88 1.32
C GLU A 156 -4.69 -5.07 1.71
N LEU A 157 -3.54 -5.73 1.74
CA LEU A 157 -2.25 -5.11 1.96
C LEU A 157 -1.29 -5.53 0.84
N ASN A 158 -0.74 -4.55 0.13
CA ASN A 158 0.31 -4.79 -0.85
C ASN A 158 1.65 -4.24 -0.34
N LEU A 159 2.62 -5.12 -0.15
CA LEU A 159 4.00 -4.80 0.21
C LEU A 159 4.99 -5.31 -0.85
N SER A 160 4.50 -5.60 -2.05
CA SER A 160 5.32 -6.06 -3.17
C SER A 160 6.47 -5.10 -3.48
N TRP A 161 7.55 -5.64 -4.00
CA TRP A 161 8.73 -4.91 -4.47
C TRP A 161 9.48 -4.11 -3.38
N ASN A 162 9.24 -4.41 -2.11
CA ASN A 162 10.02 -3.89 -0.98
C ASN A 162 11.20 -4.82 -0.67
N LYS A 163 12.33 -4.57 -1.34
CA LYS A 163 13.53 -5.42 -1.26
C LYS A 163 14.14 -5.52 0.15
N LEU A 164 13.86 -4.53 1.02
CA LEU A 164 14.44 -4.41 2.37
C LEU A 164 13.58 -5.06 3.45
N LEU A 165 12.48 -5.74 3.07
CA LEU A 165 11.57 -6.39 4.01
C LEU A 165 12.25 -7.51 4.81
N GLY A 166 13.17 -8.22 4.16
CA GLY A 166 13.96 -9.32 4.72
C GLY A 166 13.15 -10.43 5.40
N ASP A 167 13.84 -11.40 5.98
CA ASP A 167 13.18 -12.55 6.60
C ASP A 167 12.43 -12.15 7.88
N SER A 168 12.95 -11.16 8.62
CA SER A 168 12.30 -10.68 9.84
C SER A 168 10.98 -9.97 9.54
N GLY A 169 10.93 -9.17 8.47
CA GLY A 169 9.69 -8.51 8.04
C GLY A 169 8.66 -9.52 7.56
N VAL A 170 9.07 -10.54 6.79
CA VAL A 170 8.18 -11.62 6.40
C VAL A 170 7.66 -12.38 7.62
N LYS A 171 8.51 -12.69 8.60
CA LYS A 171 8.08 -13.30 9.87
C LYS A 171 7.04 -12.44 10.61
N ASN A 172 7.23 -11.13 10.70
CA ASN A 172 6.24 -10.23 11.32
C ASN A 172 4.88 -10.27 10.62
N LEU A 173 4.87 -10.37 9.28
CA LEU A 173 3.65 -10.54 8.50
C LEU A 173 3.01 -11.91 8.76
N SER A 174 3.80 -12.98 8.86
CA SER A 174 3.32 -14.31 9.27
C SER A 174 2.61 -14.25 10.61
N ASP A 175 3.23 -13.64 11.60
CA ASP A 175 2.67 -13.53 12.95
C ASP A 175 1.40 -12.68 12.97
N LEU A 176 1.29 -11.66 12.11
CA LEU A 176 0.07 -10.88 11.92
C LEU A 176 -1.05 -11.75 11.31
N LEU A 177 -0.76 -12.59 10.33
CA LEU A 177 -1.73 -13.50 9.71
C LEU A 177 -2.21 -14.61 10.63
N MET A 178 -1.41 -15.01 11.62
CA MET A 178 -1.82 -15.97 12.66
C MET A 178 -2.81 -15.36 13.67
N ASN A 179 -2.96 -14.04 13.69
CA ASN A 179 -3.95 -13.38 14.55
C ASN A 179 -5.35 -13.57 13.98
N THR A 180 -6.17 -14.40 14.64
CA THR A 180 -7.54 -14.74 14.19
C THR A 180 -8.50 -13.56 14.16
N GLN A 181 -8.18 -12.43 14.81
CA GLN A 181 -8.97 -11.20 14.74
C GLN A 181 -8.68 -10.40 13.48
N PHE A 182 -7.53 -10.63 12.84
CA PHE A 182 -7.10 -9.91 11.65
C PHE A 182 -7.75 -10.52 10.40
N LYS A 183 -8.61 -9.75 9.74
CA LYS A 183 -9.45 -10.22 8.61
C LYS A 183 -8.85 -9.88 7.25
N LEU A 184 -7.55 -10.09 7.09
CA LEU A 184 -6.90 -9.85 5.81
C LEU A 184 -7.34 -10.90 4.80
N GLU A 185 -7.89 -10.44 3.68
CA GLU A 185 -8.33 -11.28 2.56
C GLU A 185 -7.23 -11.45 1.53
N LYS A 186 -6.33 -10.45 1.41
CA LYS A 186 -5.28 -10.42 0.41
C LYS A 186 -4.00 -9.78 0.97
N LEU A 187 -2.90 -10.53 0.90
CA LEU A 187 -1.54 -10.03 1.13
C LEU A 187 -0.72 -10.25 -0.14
N GLU A 188 -0.12 -9.18 -0.67
CA GLU A 188 0.79 -9.28 -1.81
C GLU A 188 2.24 -9.02 -1.38
N LEU A 189 3.12 -9.99 -1.68
CA LEU A 189 4.55 -9.96 -1.41
C LEU A 189 5.31 -10.48 -2.63
N VAL A 190 5.46 -9.66 -3.67
CA VAL A 190 6.35 -9.99 -4.80
C VAL A 190 7.75 -9.47 -4.49
N SER A 191 8.76 -10.32 -4.45
CA SER A 191 10.17 -9.91 -4.34
C SER A 191 11.00 -10.58 -5.43
N ILE A 192 11.92 -9.84 -6.04
CA ILE A 192 12.82 -10.38 -7.08
C ILE A 192 13.93 -11.29 -6.55
N TYR A 193 14.02 -11.54 -5.24
CA TYR A 193 15.15 -12.29 -4.65
C TYR A 193 14.82 -13.31 -3.55
N SER A 194 13.56 -13.51 -3.16
CA SER A 194 13.29 -14.43 -2.03
C SER A 194 13.16 -15.89 -2.51
N THR A 195 14.15 -16.72 -2.16
CA THR A 195 14.17 -18.15 -2.46
C THR A 195 13.42 -19.04 -1.46
N ALA A 196 12.89 -18.53 -0.35
CA ALA A 196 12.21 -19.40 0.62
C ALA A 196 11.39 -18.66 1.68
N VAL A 197 10.19 -18.17 1.37
CA VAL A 197 9.12 -18.13 2.39
C VAL A 197 7.75 -18.31 1.72
N THR A 198 7.20 -19.53 1.79
CA THR A 198 5.80 -19.79 1.43
C THR A 198 4.92 -19.49 2.62
N LEU A 199 4.35 -18.28 2.66
CA LEU A 199 3.27 -17.98 3.59
C LEU A 199 1.94 -18.55 3.07
N ARG A 200 1.26 -19.37 3.88
CA ARG A 200 0.00 -20.03 3.52
C ARG A 200 -1.18 -19.21 4.05
N LEU A 201 -1.93 -18.57 3.15
CA LEU A 201 -3.37 -18.21 3.24
C LEU A 201 -3.78 -17.55 1.91
N LYS A 202 -4.31 -18.32 0.93
CA LYS A 202 -4.64 -17.83 -0.44
C LYS A 202 -3.71 -16.70 -0.93
N ILE A 203 -2.41 -16.87 -0.73
CA ILE A 203 -1.42 -15.89 -1.15
C ILE A 203 -1.13 -16.22 -2.60
N THR A 204 -1.59 -15.39 -3.51
CA THR A 204 -1.09 -15.42 -4.88
C THR A 204 0.35 -14.93 -4.85
N VAL A 205 1.29 -15.81 -4.50
CA VAL A 205 2.72 -15.57 -4.65
C VAL A 205 3.04 -15.79 -6.12
N TYR A 206 3.22 -14.71 -6.87
CA TYR A 206 3.70 -14.79 -8.25
C TYR A 206 5.20 -15.08 -8.22
N PHE A 207 5.59 -16.27 -8.66
CA PHE A 207 6.99 -16.60 -8.98
C PHE A 207 7.21 -16.28 -10.47
N GLN A 208 8.20 -15.44 -10.79
CA GLN A 208 8.71 -15.37 -12.16
C GLN A 208 9.74 -16.47 -12.37
N GLU A 209 9.47 -17.39 -13.30
CA GLU A 209 10.49 -18.31 -13.80
C GLU A 209 11.57 -17.53 -14.55
N LYS A 210 12.82 -17.86 -14.25
CA LYS A 210 14.01 -17.21 -14.80
C LYS A 210 14.23 -17.68 -16.24
N GLU A 211 13.64 -17.01 -17.22
CA GLU A 211 14.09 -17.12 -18.61
C GLU A 211 15.24 -16.14 -18.87
N ARG A 212 16.28 -16.63 -19.56
CA ARG A 212 17.47 -15.84 -19.91
C ARG A 212 17.06 -14.65 -20.78
N LYS A 213 17.72 -13.52 -20.51
CA LYS A 213 17.57 -12.21 -21.16
C LYS A 213 17.58 -12.29 -22.68
N GLU A 214 16.47 -11.93 -23.30
CA GLU A 214 16.45 -11.20 -24.57
C GLU A 214 15.59 -9.93 -24.39
N CYS A 215 16.14 -8.79 -24.79
CA CYS A 215 15.49 -7.49 -24.63
C CYS A 215 14.20 -7.43 -25.46
N GLY A 216 13.07 -7.19 -24.80
CA GLY A 216 11.83 -6.75 -25.48
C GLY A 216 10.55 -7.51 -25.15
N VAL A 217 10.59 -8.58 -24.35
CA VAL A 217 9.39 -9.34 -23.98
C VAL A 217 9.23 -9.35 -22.46
N TRP A 218 8.10 -8.84 -21.97
CA TRP A 218 7.72 -8.94 -20.56
C TRP A 218 7.54 -10.43 -20.21
N PRO A 219 8.07 -10.94 -19.09
CA PRO A 219 7.94 -12.35 -18.75
C PRO A 219 6.47 -12.71 -18.53
N ARG A 220 6.05 -13.87 -19.06
CA ARG A 220 4.69 -14.41 -18.84
C ARG A 220 4.48 -14.70 -17.35
N ILE A 221 3.44 -14.11 -16.77
CA ILE A 221 2.98 -14.41 -15.42
C ILE A 221 2.17 -15.71 -15.49
N VAL A 222 2.61 -16.75 -14.80
CA VAL A 222 1.87 -18.02 -14.68
C VAL A 222 1.30 -18.11 -13.27
N SER A 223 -0.03 -18.20 -13.14
CA SER A 223 -0.70 -18.41 -11.85
C SER A 223 -0.93 -19.90 -11.63
N HIS A 224 -0.43 -20.44 -10.51
CA HIS A 224 -0.76 -21.81 -10.08
C HIS A 224 -1.68 -21.75 -8.86
N THR A 225 -2.84 -22.40 -8.97
CA THR A 225 -3.75 -22.64 -7.84
C THR A 225 -3.54 -24.09 -7.38
N LEU A 226 -2.96 -24.30 -6.20
CA LEU A 226 -2.72 -25.63 -5.64
C LEU A 226 -3.70 -25.93 -4.49
N ASN A 227 -4.49 -27.00 -4.63
CA ASN A 227 -5.30 -27.59 -3.57
C ASN A 227 -4.50 -28.67 -2.83
N LEU A 228 -4.66 -28.73 -1.50
CA LEU A 228 -3.90 -29.57 -0.58
C LEU A 228 -4.35 -31.04 -0.58
N CYS A 229 -3.41 -31.97 -0.67
CA CYS A 229 -3.35 -33.14 0.21
C CYS A 229 -1.92 -33.70 0.29
N SER A 230 -1.50 -34.02 1.52
CA SER A 230 -0.31 -34.79 1.94
C SER A 230 1.09 -34.28 1.55
N ALA A 231 1.80 -33.67 2.51
CA ALA A 231 3.23 -33.95 2.78
C ALA A 231 3.72 -33.09 3.97
N PHE A 232 3.50 -33.57 5.19
CA PHE A 232 4.32 -33.23 6.35
C PHE A 232 4.86 -34.56 6.87
N ASN A 233 6.02 -34.97 6.35
CA ASN A 233 6.99 -35.87 6.98
C ASN A 233 8.00 -36.29 5.93
N THR A 234 9.23 -35.79 6.03
CA THR A 234 10.42 -36.58 6.37
C THR A 234 11.65 -35.68 6.36
N HIS A 235 12.28 -35.56 7.53
CA HIS A 235 13.71 -35.25 7.63
C HIS A 235 14.50 -36.40 6.98
N THR A 236 15.44 -36.10 6.10
CA THR A 236 16.56 -37.00 5.81
C THR A 236 17.84 -36.19 5.63
N HIS A 237 18.75 -36.37 6.59
CA HIS A 237 20.17 -36.06 6.47
C HIS A 237 20.75 -36.71 5.21
N ILE A 238 21.56 -35.97 4.45
CA ILE A 238 22.44 -36.55 3.45
C ILE A 238 23.88 -36.36 3.95
N VAL A 239 24.47 -37.49 4.36
CA VAL A 239 25.90 -37.67 4.62
C VAL A 239 26.59 -37.83 3.27
N ASN A 240 27.60 -37.01 2.98
CA ASN A 240 28.48 -37.21 1.83
C ASN A 240 29.52 -38.28 2.18
N THR A 241 29.42 -39.47 1.59
CA THR A 241 30.54 -40.41 1.49
C THR A 241 31.12 -40.34 0.09
N GLN A 242 32.33 -39.79 -0.04
CA GLN A 242 33.20 -40.00 -1.20
C GLN A 242 34.12 -41.18 -0.89
N THR A 243 34.20 -42.14 -1.81
CA THR A 243 35.39 -42.96 -2.14
C THR A 243 35.01 -44.05 -3.16
N PRO A 244 35.98 -44.66 -3.86
CA PRO A 244 37.43 -44.44 -3.80
C PRO A 244 37.96 -43.56 -4.94
#